data_AF-A0A538B3N8-F1
#
_entry.id   AF-A0A538B3N8-F1
#
_cell.length_a   1.000
_cell.length_b   1.000
_cell.length_c   1.000
_cell.angle_alpha   90.00
_cell.angle_beta   90.00
_cell.angle_gamma   90.00
#
_symmetry.space_group_name_H-M   'P 1'
#
loop_
_entity.id
_entity.type
_entity.pdbx_description
1 polymer ?
#
loop_
_entity_poly.entity_id
_entity_poly.type
_entity_poly.pdbx_seq_one_letter_code
_entity_poly.pdbx_strand_id
1 'polypeptide(L)'
;MIGRVAAFGPGLLPGSFPTHADVRETPRAVRLGQLEALYYPDVRSGRGTRSIELYLVPTSNNVVGVACYVPTGSSGGGVLQDCGQIAATLRLLASRPFSLGARPAFSTHLTQVLVPLAERLPALDHALFVAPTSASQAIAARQVAAAYVRAAKQMTAVPFGAISPAEGGINVLIRDSLFGVSRAFDSLAAAAARRDAAAYRHAATGVRTAVSELGASLDQLTKLGYTVS
;
A
#
# COMPACT_ATOMS: atom_id res chain seq x y z
N MET A 1 -1.03 -27.57 3.34
CA MET A 1 -1.80 -27.13 2.17
C MET A 1 -1.00 -26.07 1.42
N ILE A 2 -0.97 -26.12 0.10
CA ILE A 2 -0.33 -25.10 -0.75
C ILE A 2 -1.40 -24.50 -1.66
N GLY A 3 -1.44 -23.18 -1.78
CA GLY A 3 -2.42 -22.47 -2.60
C GLY A 3 -1.96 -21.10 -3.06
N ARG A 4 -2.77 -20.44 -3.89
CA ARG A 4 -2.56 -19.05 -4.32
C ARG A 4 -3.71 -18.19 -3.85
N VAL A 5 -3.41 -16.97 -3.44
CA VAL A 5 -4.42 -15.99 -3.01
C VAL A 5 -4.09 -14.62 -3.57
N ALA A 6 -5.13 -13.88 -3.96
CA ALA A 6 -5.00 -12.46 -4.23
C ALA A 6 -4.82 -11.74 -2.88
N ALA A 7 -3.65 -11.15 -2.68
CA ALA A 7 -3.30 -10.46 -1.46
C ALA A 7 -2.44 -9.24 -1.81
N PHE A 8 -2.62 -8.16 -1.05
CA PHE A 8 -1.96 -6.89 -1.33
C PHE A 8 -1.48 -6.25 -0.03
N GLY A 9 -0.41 -5.46 -0.13
CA GLY A 9 0.14 -4.73 1.00
C GLY A 9 1.19 -5.52 1.79
N PRO A 10 1.83 -4.87 2.78
CA PRO A 10 3.07 -5.34 3.38
C PRO A 10 2.93 -6.68 4.12
N GLY A 11 1.73 -7.06 4.56
CA GLY A 11 1.48 -8.36 5.19
C GLY A 11 1.25 -9.51 4.22
N LEU A 12 1.09 -9.27 2.91
CA LEU A 12 0.79 -10.32 1.92
C LEU A 12 -0.46 -11.19 2.25
N LEU A 13 -1.32 -10.72 3.14
CA LEU A 13 -2.57 -11.40 3.51
C LEU A 13 -3.74 -10.91 2.63
N PRO A 14 -4.70 -11.79 2.30
CA PRO A 14 -5.94 -11.37 1.67
C PRO A 14 -6.73 -10.40 2.55
N GLY A 15 -7.43 -9.44 1.95
CA GLY A 15 -8.22 -8.46 2.71
C GLY A 15 -9.33 -9.07 3.59
N SER A 16 -9.82 -10.27 3.25
CA SER A 16 -10.81 -11.01 4.05
C SER A 16 -10.22 -11.83 5.19
N PHE A 17 -8.89 -11.90 5.32
CA PHE A 17 -8.22 -12.75 6.29
C PHE A 17 -8.57 -12.42 7.75
N PRO A 18 -8.60 -11.14 8.20
CA PRO A 18 -8.93 -10.80 9.59
C PRO A 18 -10.34 -11.21 10.01
N THR A 19 -11.25 -11.41 9.06
CA THR A 19 -12.64 -11.83 9.34
C THR A 19 -12.73 -13.30 9.74
N HIS A 20 -11.74 -14.11 9.35
CA HIS A 20 -11.78 -15.58 9.49
C HIS A 20 -10.63 -16.14 10.33
N ALA A 21 -9.60 -15.34 10.57
CA ALA A 21 -8.44 -15.72 11.33
C ALA A 21 -7.86 -14.54 12.13
N ASP A 22 -7.27 -14.88 13.27
CA ASP A 22 -6.59 -13.96 14.19
C ASP A 22 -5.08 -14.21 14.12
N VAL A 23 -4.29 -13.16 13.90
CA VAL A 23 -2.82 -13.21 13.86
C VAL A 23 -2.30 -12.82 15.23
N ARG A 24 -1.70 -13.77 15.95
CA ARG A 24 -1.29 -13.57 17.35
C ARG A 24 0.14 -13.12 17.54
N GLU A 25 0.95 -13.31 16.52
CA GLU A 25 2.37 -12.97 16.53
C GLU A 25 2.75 -12.15 15.30
N THR A 26 3.70 -11.25 15.48
CA THR A 26 4.21 -10.42 14.39
C THR A 26 4.88 -11.30 13.33
N PRO A 27 4.52 -11.15 12.04
CA PRO A 27 5.17 -11.91 10.98
C PRO A 27 6.64 -11.51 10.83
N ARG A 28 7.46 -12.46 10.39
CA ARG A 28 8.89 -12.22 10.15
C ARG A 28 9.32 -12.74 8.78
N ALA A 29 10.33 -12.10 8.20
CA ALA A 29 10.94 -12.57 6.96
C ALA A 29 11.72 -13.86 7.21
N VAL A 30 11.54 -14.85 6.33
CA VAL A 30 12.29 -16.11 6.32
C VAL A 30 12.66 -16.49 4.89
N ARG A 31 13.58 -17.45 4.75
CA ARG A 31 13.91 -18.08 3.47
C ARG A 31 13.37 -19.49 3.39
N LEU A 32 12.71 -19.79 2.27
CA LEU A 32 12.27 -21.12 1.87
C LEU A 32 13.08 -21.54 0.64
N GLY A 33 14.24 -22.17 0.89
CA GLY A 33 15.23 -22.42 -0.16
C GLY A 33 15.72 -21.10 -0.76
N GLN A 34 15.41 -20.86 -2.03
CA GLN A 34 15.77 -19.63 -2.76
C GLN A 34 14.68 -18.56 -2.73
N LEU A 35 13.54 -18.83 -2.08
CA LEU A 35 12.39 -17.93 -2.02
C LEU A 35 12.40 -17.15 -0.71
N GLU A 36 12.05 -15.87 -0.77
CA GLU A 36 11.80 -15.05 0.42
C GLU A 36 10.31 -15.09 0.75
N ALA A 37 9.99 -15.28 2.04
CA ALA A 37 8.62 -15.46 2.51
C ALA A 37 8.36 -14.70 3.80
N LEU A 38 7.13 -14.22 3.99
CA LEU A 38 6.65 -13.82 5.31
C LEU A 38 6.15 -15.05 6.05
N TYR A 39 6.71 -15.30 7.22
CA TYR A 39 6.29 -16.36 8.12
C TYR A 39 5.41 -15.80 9.24
N TYR A 40 4.23 -16.39 9.36
CA TYR A 40 3.25 -16.17 10.39
C TYR A 40 3.24 -17.43 11.29
N PRO A 41 3.88 -17.36 12.48
CA PRO A 41 4.03 -18.52 13.36
C PRO A 41 2.74 -18.92 14.06
N ASP A 42 1.86 -17.96 14.37
CA ASP A 42 0.59 -18.27 15.04
C ASP A 42 -0.59 -17.52 14.42
N VAL A 43 -1.28 -18.23 13.54
CA VAL A 43 -2.58 -17.84 13.00
C VAL A 43 -3.65 -18.76 13.57
N ARG A 44 -4.68 -18.17 14.18
CA ARG A 44 -5.82 -18.91 14.73
C ARG A 44 -7.02 -18.79 13.82
N SER A 45 -7.59 -19.91 13.39
CA SER A 45 -8.84 -19.92 12.59
C SER A 45 -9.93 -20.77 13.24
N GLY A 46 -11.17 -20.64 12.74
CA GLY A 46 -12.31 -21.41 13.26
C GLY A 46 -12.63 -21.09 14.73
N ARG A 47 -12.67 -19.80 15.09
CA ARG A 47 -12.85 -19.30 16.47
C ARG A 47 -11.77 -19.80 17.46
N GLY A 48 -10.55 -20.02 16.98
CA GLY A 48 -9.42 -20.42 17.82
C GLY A 48 -9.17 -21.91 17.92
N THR A 49 -9.99 -22.75 17.26
CA THR A 49 -9.90 -24.21 17.33
C THR A 49 -8.81 -24.81 16.45
N ARG A 50 -8.20 -24.03 15.56
CA ARG A 50 -7.11 -24.45 14.67
C ARG A 50 -5.94 -23.48 14.79
N SER A 51 -4.75 -24.03 15.01
CA SER A 51 -3.48 -23.29 14.91
C SER A 51 -2.89 -23.54 13.53
N ILE A 52 -2.45 -22.46 12.89
CA ILE A 52 -1.93 -22.45 11.53
C ILE A 52 -0.58 -21.72 11.54
N GLU A 53 0.43 -22.38 11.00
CA GLU A 53 1.66 -21.75 10.53
C GLU A 53 1.52 -21.44 9.05
N LEU A 54 1.85 -20.21 8.66
CA LEU A 54 1.65 -19.75 7.30
C LEU A 54 2.92 -19.09 6.75
N TYR A 55 3.35 -19.53 5.57
CA TYR A 55 4.43 -18.94 4.81
C TYR A 55 3.87 -18.32 3.53
N LEU A 56 4.16 -17.04 3.30
CA LEU A 56 3.64 -16.28 2.16
C LEU A 56 4.78 -15.80 1.28
N VAL A 57 4.86 -16.33 0.06
CA VAL A 57 5.84 -15.96 -0.95
C VAL A 57 5.20 -15.01 -1.95
N PRO A 58 5.67 -13.75 -2.08
CA PRO A 58 5.18 -12.84 -3.11
C PRO A 58 5.72 -13.28 -4.48
N THR A 59 4.85 -13.33 -5.49
CA THR A 59 5.25 -13.70 -6.85
C THR A 59 4.64 -12.77 -7.89
N SER A 60 5.17 -12.83 -9.12
CA SER A 60 4.64 -12.13 -10.29
C SER A 60 3.21 -12.53 -10.67
N ASN A 61 2.67 -13.59 -10.06
CA ASN A 61 1.29 -14.03 -10.24
C ASN A 61 0.66 -14.32 -8.87
N ASN A 62 0.45 -13.24 -8.09
CA ASN A 62 -0.12 -13.25 -6.74
C ASN A 62 0.79 -13.87 -5.67
N VAL A 63 0.24 -14.10 -4.47
CA VAL A 63 0.96 -14.68 -3.33
C VAL A 63 0.75 -16.19 -3.32
N VAL A 64 1.85 -16.93 -3.16
CA VAL A 64 1.82 -18.38 -2.90
C VAL A 64 1.88 -18.59 -1.40
N GLY A 65 0.90 -19.31 -0.86
CA GLY A 65 0.82 -19.62 0.56
C GLY A 65 1.09 -21.10 0.83
N VAL A 66 1.94 -21.39 1.82
CA VAL A 66 2.07 -22.71 2.43
C VAL A 66 1.49 -22.63 3.84
N ALA A 67 0.41 -23.36 4.09
CA ALA A 67 -0.26 -23.40 5.39
C ALA A 67 -0.13 -24.80 5.99
N CYS A 68 0.42 -24.88 7.19
CA CYS A 68 0.42 -26.09 8.02
C CYS A 68 -0.53 -25.86 9.19
N TYR A 69 -1.36 -26.83 9.49
CA TYR A 69 -2.36 -26.68 10.54
C TYR A 69 -2.48 -27.95 11.36
N VAL A 70 -2.79 -27.76 12.64
CA VAL A 70 -3.13 -28.83 13.57
C VAL A 70 -4.40 -28.45 14.34
N PRO A 71 -5.28 -29.43 14.65
CA PRO A 71 -6.36 -29.19 15.60
C PRO A 71 -5.78 -28.78 16.97
N THR A 72 -6.38 -27.78 17.61
CA THR A 72 -5.99 -27.42 18.99
C THR A 72 -6.33 -28.55 19.95
N GLY A 73 -5.40 -28.90 20.84
CA GLY A 73 -5.54 -30.02 21.78
C GLY A 73 -5.03 -31.37 21.29
N SER A 74 -4.54 -31.48 20.05
CA SER A 74 -3.80 -32.65 19.58
C SER A 74 -2.31 -32.53 19.88
N SER A 75 -1.66 -33.63 20.30
CA SER A 75 -0.20 -33.75 20.45
C SER A 75 0.51 -33.80 19.07
N GLY A 76 0.26 -32.79 18.24
CA GLY A 76 0.79 -32.67 16.87
C GLY A 76 2.26 -32.21 16.80
N GLY A 77 3.08 -32.56 17.80
CA GLY A 77 4.39 -31.96 18.04
C GLY A 77 5.37 -31.99 16.86
N GLY A 78 5.29 -32.99 15.99
CA GLY A 78 6.13 -33.10 14.79
C GLY A 78 5.61 -32.36 13.54
N VAL A 79 4.29 -32.18 13.41
CA VAL A 79 3.68 -31.66 12.17
C VAL A 79 4.09 -30.20 11.90
N LEU A 80 4.17 -29.40 12.96
CA LEU A 80 4.62 -28.01 12.86
C LEU A 80 6.17 -27.93 12.74
N GLN A 81 6.91 -28.81 13.41
CA GLN A 81 8.38 -28.88 13.27
C GLN A 81 8.83 -29.22 11.83
N ASP A 82 8.14 -30.15 11.16
CA ASP A 82 8.48 -30.56 9.79
C ASP A 82 7.95 -29.57 8.74
N CYS A 83 7.02 -28.69 9.12
CA CYS A 83 6.36 -27.78 8.19
C CYS A 83 7.36 -26.88 7.46
N GLY A 84 8.32 -26.30 8.20
CA GLY A 84 9.35 -25.44 7.62
C GLY A 84 10.23 -26.18 6.60
N GLN A 85 10.55 -27.44 6.86
CA GLN A 85 11.32 -28.28 5.93
C GLN A 85 10.54 -28.59 4.66
N ILE A 86 9.26 -28.96 4.80
CA ILE A 86 8.37 -29.20 3.65
C ILE A 86 8.20 -27.90 2.85
N ALA A 87 7.95 -26.77 3.52
CA ALA A 87 7.83 -25.46 2.88
C ALA A 87 9.11 -25.05 2.13
N ALA A 88 10.28 -25.41 2.64
CA ALA A 88 11.56 -25.14 1.99
C ALA A 88 11.77 -25.90 0.67
N THR A 89 10.99 -26.96 0.41
CA THR A 89 11.00 -27.68 -0.87
C THR A 89 10.17 -27.01 -1.97
N LEU A 90 9.46 -25.91 -1.66
CA LEU A 90 8.61 -25.20 -2.60
C LEU A 90 9.40 -24.73 -3.84
N ARG A 91 8.87 -25.08 -5.02
CA ARG A 91 9.38 -24.62 -6.32
C ARG A 91 8.29 -23.89 -7.09
N LEU A 92 8.63 -22.73 -7.65
CA LEU A 92 7.74 -21.97 -8.53
C LEU A 92 7.94 -22.42 -9.98
N LEU A 93 6.89 -23.00 -10.59
CA LEU A 93 6.97 -23.51 -11.97
C LEU A 93 6.60 -22.46 -13.03
N ALA A 94 5.73 -21.51 -12.70
CA ALA A 94 5.11 -20.60 -13.68
C ALA A 94 5.03 -19.13 -13.19
N SER A 95 5.69 -18.80 -12.09
CA SER A 95 5.75 -17.42 -11.57
C SER A 95 7.16 -17.09 -11.09
N ARG A 96 7.51 -15.81 -11.15
CA ARG A 96 8.79 -15.32 -10.67
C ARG A 96 8.63 -14.86 -9.23
N PRO A 97 9.53 -15.22 -8.30
CA PRO A 97 9.46 -14.71 -6.94
C PRO A 97 9.82 -13.23 -6.93
N PHE A 98 9.27 -12.52 -5.95
CA PHE A 98 9.75 -11.20 -5.57
C PHE A 98 10.54 -11.31 -4.26
N SER A 99 11.56 -10.47 -4.14
CA SER A 99 12.23 -10.23 -2.86
C SER A 99 11.26 -9.52 -1.91
N LEU A 100 11.46 -9.73 -0.61
CA LEU A 100 10.82 -8.92 0.42
C LEU A 100 11.53 -7.57 0.54
N GLY A 101 10.80 -6.58 1.05
CA GLY A 101 11.33 -5.22 1.26
C GLY A 101 11.33 -4.35 0.02
N ALA A 102 12.01 -3.20 0.12
CA ALA A 102 12.03 -2.18 -0.92
C ALA A 102 12.80 -2.66 -2.15
N ARG A 103 12.18 -2.54 -3.33
CA ARG A 103 12.81 -2.85 -4.61
C ARG A 103 13.12 -1.59 -5.40
N PRO A 104 14.26 -1.54 -6.13
CA PRO A 104 14.61 -0.40 -6.98
C PRO A 104 13.53 -0.07 -8.01
N ALA A 105 12.93 -1.09 -8.64
CA ALA A 105 11.92 -0.89 -9.68
C ALA A 105 10.68 -0.11 -9.18
N PHE A 106 10.23 -0.36 -7.96
CA PHE A 106 9.12 0.39 -7.39
C PHE A 106 9.54 1.79 -6.95
N SER A 107 10.76 1.95 -6.43
CA SER A 107 11.33 3.28 -6.12
C SER A 107 11.44 4.16 -7.38
N THR A 108 11.86 3.59 -8.51
CA THR A 108 11.85 4.26 -9.81
C THR A 108 10.44 4.67 -10.23
N HIS A 109 9.45 3.79 -10.08
CA HIS A 109 8.04 4.11 -10.37
C HIS A 109 7.52 5.27 -9.51
N LEU A 110 7.77 5.24 -8.19
CA LEU A 110 7.41 6.33 -7.29
C LEU A 110 8.07 7.65 -7.72
N THR A 111 9.35 7.61 -8.06
CA THR A 111 10.12 8.78 -8.53
C THR A 111 9.50 9.37 -9.79
N GLN A 112 9.19 8.55 -10.79
CA GLN A 112 8.60 8.99 -12.06
C GLN A 112 7.24 9.69 -11.90
N VAL A 113 6.49 9.36 -10.84
CA VAL A 113 5.18 9.97 -10.57
C VAL A 113 5.30 11.18 -9.64
N LEU A 114 6.07 11.06 -8.56
CA LEU A 114 6.06 12.04 -7.47
C LEU A 114 7.00 13.22 -7.73
N VAL A 115 8.15 13.03 -8.39
CA VAL A 115 9.08 14.14 -8.67
C VAL A 115 8.44 15.20 -9.58
N PRO A 116 7.83 14.85 -10.73
CA PRO A 116 7.18 15.86 -11.59
C PRO A 116 5.99 16.57 -10.93
N LEU A 117 5.34 15.93 -9.95
CA LEU A 117 4.32 16.58 -9.12
C LEU A 117 4.99 17.59 -8.19
N ALA A 118 6.00 17.18 -7.43
CA ALA A 118 6.71 18.01 -6.47
C ALA A 118 7.32 19.26 -7.13
N GLU A 119 7.90 19.12 -8.33
CA GLU A 119 8.44 20.26 -9.10
C GLU A 119 7.38 21.29 -9.50
N ARG A 120 6.13 20.86 -9.71
CA ARG A 120 5.02 21.74 -10.12
C ARG A 120 4.34 22.46 -8.95
N LEU A 121 4.34 21.86 -7.76
CA LEU A 121 3.58 22.38 -6.62
C LEU A 121 3.97 23.81 -6.22
N PRO A 122 5.25 24.21 -6.12
CA PRO A 122 5.61 25.57 -5.70
C PRO A 122 4.96 26.68 -6.54
N ALA A 123 4.91 26.52 -7.87
CA ALA A 123 4.30 27.50 -8.76
C ALA A 123 2.77 27.55 -8.60
N LEU A 124 2.13 26.38 -8.41
CA LEU A 124 0.68 26.28 -8.22
C LEU A 124 0.25 26.83 -6.85
N ASP A 125 1.01 26.53 -5.80
CA ASP A 125 0.78 27.04 -4.45
C ASP A 125 0.97 28.56 -4.40
N HIS A 126 2.01 29.08 -5.05
CA HIS A 126 2.20 30.51 -5.19
C HIS A 126 1.02 31.17 -5.93
N ALA A 127 0.58 30.60 -7.06
CA ALA A 127 -0.56 31.12 -7.81
C ALA A 127 -1.87 31.12 -6.99
N LEU A 128 -2.08 30.11 -6.15
CA LEU A 128 -3.20 30.06 -5.21
C LEU A 128 -3.08 31.11 -4.10
N PHE A 129 -1.87 31.29 -3.55
CA PHE A 129 -1.61 32.24 -2.48
C PHE A 129 -1.83 33.70 -2.89
N VAL A 130 -1.35 34.08 -4.09
CA VAL A 130 -1.45 35.47 -4.58
C VAL A 130 -2.77 35.79 -5.27
N ALA A 131 -3.70 34.82 -5.39
CA ALA A 131 -4.97 35.00 -6.09
C ALA A 131 -5.87 36.04 -5.37
N PRO A 132 -6.12 37.23 -5.96
CA PRO A 132 -6.74 38.34 -5.25
C PRO A 132 -8.27 38.24 -5.15
N THR A 133 -8.88 37.40 -5.97
CA THR A 133 -10.34 37.23 -6.03
C THR A 133 -10.74 35.79 -5.75
N SER A 134 -11.97 35.62 -5.26
CA SER A 134 -12.60 34.32 -5.08
C SER A 134 -12.66 33.50 -6.39
N ALA A 135 -12.85 34.15 -7.53
CA ALA A 135 -12.80 33.50 -8.84
C ALA A 135 -11.38 32.99 -9.17
N SER A 136 -10.35 33.82 -8.99
CA SER A 136 -8.96 33.40 -9.21
C SER A 136 -8.52 32.30 -8.23
N GLN A 137 -8.97 32.34 -6.97
CA GLN A 137 -8.70 31.28 -5.99
C GLN A 137 -9.34 29.96 -6.41
N ALA A 138 -10.58 29.99 -6.92
CA ALA A 138 -11.25 28.80 -7.43
C ALA A 138 -10.49 28.18 -8.62
N ILE A 139 -10.00 29.01 -9.54
CA ILE A 139 -9.21 28.55 -10.70
C ILE A 139 -7.89 27.93 -10.23
N ALA A 140 -7.13 28.63 -9.38
CA ALA A 140 -5.85 28.15 -8.88
C ALA A 140 -5.99 26.84 -8.10
N ALA A 141 -6.99 26.73 -7.21
CA ALA A 141 -7.25 25.50 -6.46
C ALA A 141 -7.59 24.32 -7.38
N ARG A 142 -8.36 24.53 -8.46
CA ARG A 142 -8.60 23.47 -9.48
C ARG A 142 -7.34 23.05 -10.21
N GLN A 143 -6.41 23.97 -10.46
CA GLN A 143 -5.13 23.63 -11.10
C GLN A 143 -4.27 22.72 -10.20
N VAL A 144 -4.25 22.99 -8.88
CA VAL A 144 -3.61 22.11 -7.89
C VAL A 144 -4.30 20.75 -7.86
N ALA A 145 -5.63 20.70 -7.76
CA ALA A 145 -6.40 19.45 -7.80
C ALA A 145 -6.07 18.60 -9.05
N ALA A 146 -6.04 19.23 -10.22
CA ALA A 146 -5.71 18.56 -11.48
C ALA A 146 -4.28 17.99 -11.49
N ALA A 147 -3.32 18.62 -10.81
CA ALA A 147 -1.96 18.09 -10.69
C ALA A 147 -1.94 16.79 -9.87
N TYR A 148 -2.62 16.77 -8.73
CA TYR A 148 -2.76 15.57 -7.90
C TYR A 148 -3.50 14.44 -8.62
N VAL A 149 -4.59 14.74 -9.35
CA VAL A 149 -5.31 13.74 -10.17
C VAL A 149 -4.42 13.13 -11.25
N ARG A 150 -3.58 13.94 -11.91
CA ARG A 150 -2.64 13.40 -12.92
C ARG A 150 -1.66 12.41 -12.29
N ALA A 151 -1.07 12.76 -11.16
CA ALA A 151 -0.18 11.86 -10.43
C ALA A 151 -0.92 10.58 -9.98
N ALA A 152 -2.12 10.72 -9.42
CA ALA A 152 -2.95 9.56 -9.01
C ALA A 152 -3.25 8.62 -10.19
N LYS A 153 -3.56 9.17 -11.37
CA LYS A 153 -3.79 8.36 -12.58
C LYS A 153 -2.53 7.64 -13.04
N GLN A 154 -1.35 8.25 -12.94
CA GLN A 154 -0.10 7.57 -13.29
C GLN A 154 0.20 6.39 -12.36
N MET A 155 -0.22 6.44 -11.10
CA MET A 155 -0.14 5.30 -10.18
C MET A 155 -0.99 4.10 -10.64
N THR A 156 -1.99 4.28 -11.50
CA THR A 156 -2.82 3.17 -12.02
C THR A 156 -2.19 2.43 -13.21
N ALA A 157 -1.13 2.99 -13.81
CA ALA A 157 -0.56 2.50 -15.07
C ALA A 157 0.54 1.44 -14.88
N VAL A 158 0.45 0.60 -13.84
CA VAL A 158 1.50 -0.40 -13.57
C VAL A 158 1.09 -1.75 -14.13
N PRO A 159 1.87 -2.35 -15.06
CA PRO A 159 1.59 -3.68 -15.57
C PRO A 159 1.55 -4.73 -14.46
N PHE A 160 0.64 -5.70 -14.61
CA PHE A 160 0.57 -6.84 -13.69
C PHE A 160 1.91 -7.58 -13.64
N GLY A 161 2.41 -7.85 -12.45
CA GLY A 161 3.72 -8.49 -12.25
C GLY A 161 4.93 -7.58 -12.41
N ALA A 162 4.76 -6.26 -12.64
CA ALA A 162 5.86 -5.30 -12.54
C ALA A 162 6.14 -4.89 -11.08
N ILE A 163 5.07 -4.79 -10.28
CA ILE A 163 5.13 -4.56 -8.84
C ILE A 163 4.81 -5.84 -8.07
N SER A 164 5.44 -6.00 -6.92
CA SER A 164 5.13 -7.08 -6.01
C SER A 164 3.73 -6.91 -5.40
N PRO A 165 3.08 -8.00 -4.96
CA PRO A 165 1.85 -7.91 -4.20
C PRO A 165 1.95 -6.97 -2.97
N ALA A 166 3.11 -6.93 -2.29
CA ALA A 166 3.35 -6.00 -1.19
C ALA A 166 3.30 -4.54 -1.64
N GLU A 167 4.00 -4.24 -2.74
CA GLU A 167 4.04 -2.91 -3.37
C GLU A 167 2.68 -2.50 -3.94
N GLY A 168 1.87 -3.45 -4.41
CA GLY A 168 0.52 -3.19 -4.92
C GLY A 168 -0.39 -2.50 -3.90
N GLY A 169 -0.34 -2.92 -2.64
CA GLY A 169 -1.08 -2.25 -1.57
C GLY A 169 -0.58 -0.83 -1.29
N ILE A 170 0.75 -0.64 -1.29
CA ILE A 170 1.36 0.68 -1.15
C ILE A 170 0.97 1.61 -2.31
N ASN A 171 1.03 1.11 -3.55
CA ASN A 171 0.67 1.85 -4.75
C ASN A 171 -0.78 2.34 -4.71
N VAL A 172 -1.70 1.49 -4.25
CA VAL A 172 -3.12 1.84 -4.06
C VAL A 172 -3.28 2.91 -2.97
N LEU A 173 -2.61 2.77 -1.83
CA LEU A 173 -2.68 3.74 -0.73
C LEU A 173 -2.20 5.13 -1.16
N ILE A 174 -1.08 5.22 -1.88
CA ILE A 174 -0.56 6.49 -2.40
C ILE A 174 -1.53 7.07 -3.44
N ARG A 175 -2.01 6.27 -4.38
CA ARG A 175 -3.02 6.67 -5.37
C ARG A 175 -4.24 7.30 -4.70
N ASP A 176 -4.79 6.61 -3.70
CA ASP A 176 -6.01 7.05 -3.01
C ASP A 176 -5.76 8.31 -2.18
N SER A 177 -4.57 8.44 -1.59
CA SER A 177 -4.14 9.66 -0.89
C SER A 177 -4.02 10.85 -1.83
N LEU A 178 -3.43 10.67 -3.02
CA LEU A 178 -3.36 11.70 -4.06
C LEU A 178 -4.77 12.13 -4.52
N PHE A 179 -5.70 11.19 -4.71
CA PHE A 179 -7.10 11.51 -4.97
C PHE A 179 -7.77 12.24 -3.79
N GLY A 180 -7.44 11.87 -2.56
CA GLY A 180 -7.88 12.55 -1.34
C GLY A 180 -7.49 14.03 -1.35
N VAL A 181 -6.21 14.33 -1.62
CA VAL A 181 -5.71 15.71 -1.71
C VAL A 181 -6.41 16.49 -2.83
N SER A 182 -6.59 15.88 -4.02
CA SER A 182 -7.33 16.53 -5.10
C SER A 182 -8.75 16.92 -4.69
N ARG A 183 -9.50 16.01 -4.05
CA ARG A 183 -10.88 16.29 -3.61
C ARG A 183 -10.94 17.43 -2.58
N ALA A 184 -9.92 17.55 -1.73
CA ALA A 184 -9.83 18.65 -0.78
C ALA A 184 -9.64 20.00 -1.51
N PHE A 185 -8.78 20.05 -2.52
CA PHE A 185 -8.62 21.25 -3.36
C PHE A 185 -9.85 21.56 -4.22
N ASP A 186 -10.56 20.55 -4.73
CA ASP A 186 -11.85 20.76 -5.42
C ASP A 186 -12.91 21.36 -4.49
N SER A 187 -12.94 20.90 -3.22
CA SER A 187 -13.83 21.45 -2.20
C SER A 187 -13.48 22.91 -1.88
N LEU A 188 -12.18 23.23 -1.78
CA LEU A 188 -11.68 24.59 -1.61
C LEU A 188 -12.08 25.48 -2.79
N ALA A 189 -11.91 24.98 -4.02
CA ALA A 189 -12.29 25.68 -5.23
C ALA A 189 -13.80 25.95 -5.30
N ALA A 190 -14.63 24.97 -4.92
CA ALA A 190 -16.08 25.12 -4.90
C ALA A 190 -16.53 26.17 -3.87
N ALA A 191 -15.93 26.17 -2.67
CA ALA A 191 -16.22 27.19 -1.65
C ALA A 191 -15.81 28.60 -2.11
N ALA A 192 -14.63 28.72 -2.74
CA ALA A 192 -14.16 29.98 -3.32
C ALA A 192 -15.15 30.49 -4.39
N ALA A 193 -15.57 29.63 -5.32
CA ALA A 193 -16.50 30.00 -6.38
C ALA A 193 -17.85 30.52 -5.84
N ARG A 194 -18.34 29.97 -4.72
CA ARG A 194 -19.57 30.43 -4.04
C ARG A 194 -19.38 31.64 -3.13
N ARG A 195 -18.14 32.13 -2.96
CA ARG A 195 -17.77 33.20 -2.01
C ARG A 195 -18.15 32.84 -0.56
N ASP A 196 -18.12 31.55 -0.24
CA ASP A 196 -18.48 31.03 1.08
C ASP A 196 -17.24 30.96 1.97
N ALA A 197 -17.02 32.01 2.77
CA ALA A 197 -15.83 32.14 3.60
C ALA A 197 -15.73 31.05 4.68
N ALA A 198 -16.86 30.58 5.21
CA ALA A 198 -16.88 29.54 6.24
C ALA A 198 -16.51 28.18 5.63
N ALA A 199 -17.14 27.80 4.51
CA ALA A 199 -16.78 26.58 3.79
C ALA A 199 -15.34 26.62 3.26
N TYR A 200 -14.85 27.80 2.84
CA TYR A 200 -13.47 27.96 2.37
C TYR A 200 -12.47 27.67 3.49
N ARG A 201 -12.66 28.26 4.69
CA ARG A 201 -11.79 27.98 5.85
C ARG A 201 -11.82 26.52 6.26
N HIS A 202 -13.00 25.89 6.24
CA HIS A 202 -13.14 24.46 6.51
C HIS A 202 -12.38 23.62 5.47
N ALA A 203 -12.58 23.88 4.18
CA ALA A 203 -11.89 23.18 3.11
C ALA A 203 -10.36 23.39 3.16
N ALA A 204 -9.89 24.59 3.53
CA ALA A 204 -8.46 24.86 3.69
C ALA A 204 -7.83 24.04 4.82
N THR A 205 -8.57 23.79 5.91
CA THR A 205 -8.15 22.83 6.94
C THR A 205 -8.12 21.41 6.40
N GLY A 206 -9.14 20.99 5.65
CA GLY A 206 -9.16 19.68 4.99
C GLY A 206 -7.98 19.46 4.03
N VAL A 207 -7.58 20.47 3.26
CA VAL A 207 -6.39 20.44 2.40
C VAL A 207 -5.12 20.21 3.24
N ARG A 208 -4.92 20.97 4.32
CA ARG A 208 -3.75 20.80 5.20
C ARG A 208 -3.68 19.40 5.80
N THR A 209 -4.81 18.87 6.26
CA THR A 209 -4.89 17.50 6.76
C THR A 209 -4.51 16.48 5.69
N ALA A 210 -5.13 16.53 4.50
CA ALA A 210 -4.87 15.57 3.43
C ALA A 210 -3.41 15.62 2.95
N VAL A 211 -2.82 16.81 2.82
CA VAL A 211 -1.40 16.98 2.44
C VAL A 211 -0.48 16.41 3.53
N SER A 212 -0.78 16.66 4.80
CA SER A 212 -0.01 16.10 5.92
C SER A 212 -0.07 14.58 5.99
N GLU A 213 -1.24 13.99 5.75
CA GLU A 213 -1.44 12.53 5.72
C GLU A 213 -0.67 11.88 4.56
N LEU A 214 -0.69 12.51 3.38
CA LEU A 214 0.13 12.07 2.24
C LEU A 214 1.62 12.15 2.59
N GLY A 215 2.08 13.27 3.15
CA GLY A 215 3.48 13.45 3.57
C GLY A 215 3.93 12.38 4.58
N ALA A 216 3.15 12.16 5.63
CA ALA A 216 3.45 11.12 6.64
C ALA A 216 3.49 9.71 6.03
N SER A 217 2.62 9.44 5.04
CA SER A 217 2.63 8.18 4.31
C SER A 217 3.91 8.00 3.49
N LEU A 218 4.38 9.05 2.81
CA LEU A 218 5.63 9.02 2.04
C LEU A 218 6.88 8.91 2.94
N ASP A 219 6.89 9.57 4.11
CA ASP A 219 7.95 9.43 5.10
C ASP A 219 8.04 8.00 5.64
N GLN A 220 6.89 7.35 5.86
CA GLN A 220 6.86 5.96 6.28
C GLN A 220 7.45 5.01 5.23
N LEU A 221 7.24 5.30 3.94
CA LEU A 221 7.87 4.53 2.86
C LEU A 221 9.39 4.72 2.83
N THR A 222 9.85 5.94 3.09
CA THR A 222 11.28 6.23 3.20
C THR A 222 11.92 5.41 4.33
N LYS A 223 11.26 5.32 5.49
CA LYS A 223 11.71 4.48 6.61
C LYS A 223 11.71 2.98 6.29
N LEU A 224 10.88 2.54 5.34
CA LEU A 224 10.84 1.17 4.83
C LEU A 224 11.87 0.91 3.71
N GLY A 225 12.70 1.90 3.37
CA GLY A 225 13.78 1.80 2.39
C GLY A 225 13.38 2.13 0.96
N TYR A 226 12.15 2.61 0.72
CA TYR A 226 11.76 3.14 -0.59
C TYR A 226 12.32 4.55 -0.75
N THR A 227 12.94 4.83 -1.89
CA THR A 227 13.54 6.14 -2.15
C THR A 227 12.80 6.85 -3.27
N VAL A 228 12.61 8.17 -3.10
CA VAL A 228 12.07 9.08 -4.12
C VAL A 228 13.11 10.18 -4.26
N SER A 229 13.80 10.22 -5.40
CA SER A 229 14.95 11.10 -5.64
C SER A 229 14.93 11.65 -7.05
#